data_AF-A0AAV7R388-F1
#
_entry.id   AF-A0AAV7R388-F1
#
_cell.length_a   1.000
_cell.length_b   1.000
_cell.length_c   1.000
_cell.angle_alpha   90.00
_cell.angle_beta   90.00
_cell.angle_gamma   90.00
#
_symmetry.space_group_name_H-M   'P 1'
#
loop_
_entity.id
_entity.type
_entity.pdbx_description
1 polymer ?
#
loop_
_entity_poly.entity_id
_entity_poly.type
_entity_poly.pdbx_seq_one_letter_code
_entity_poly.pdbx_strand_id
1 'polypeptide(L)'
;MDFKQNLPQACQERRLPSWVAPVLERAAKMKSDKSRRRKAYRLIHRKLFEAGIGLKHTAFPTYVYPEELKALIRVLFPRGICDYPDPNHSKVVHITIEDLFLMENKTT
;
A
#
# COMPACT_ATOMS: atom_id res chain seq x y z
N MET A 1 -16.07 10.01 12.77
CA MET A 1 -16.39 8.82 11.95
C MET A 1 -15.31 7.79 12.16
N ASP A 2 -15.70 6.57 12.55
CA ASP A 2 -14.76 5.46 12.75
C ASP A 2 -14.40 4.90 11.37
N PHE A 3 -13.30 5.38 10.76
CA PHE A 3 -12.86 4.98 9.40
C PHE A 3 -12.69 3.46 9.21
N LYS A 4 -12.72 2.70 10.31
CA LYS A 4 -12.74 1.24 10.33
C LYS A 4 -14.07 0.63 9.87
N GLN A 5 -15.17 1.38 9.87
CA GLN A 5 -16.51 0.85 9.58
C GLN A 5 -16.81 0.69 8.08
N ASN A 6 -16.05 1.31 7.17
CA ASN A 6 -16.21 1.04 5.73
C ASN A 6 -14.90 1.25 4.93
N LEU A 7 -13.95 0.35 5.10
CA LEU A 7 -12.66 0.42 4.42
C LEU A 7 -12.74 0.33 2.87
N PRO A 8 -13.65 -0.47 2.27
CA PRO A 8 -13.90 -0.43 0.84
C PRO A 8 -14.30 0.97 0.32
N GLN A 9 -15.23 1.65 1.01
CA GLN A 9 -15.63 3.01 0.66
C GLN A 9 -14.45 3.99 0.76
N ALA A 10 -13.64 3.91 1.82
CA ALA A 10 -12.46 4.76 1.98
C ALA A 10 -11.40 4.54 0.88
N CYS A 11 -11.29 3.32 0.34
CA CYS A 11 -10.45 3.05 -0.83
C CYS A 11 -11.02 3.73 -2.08
N GLN A 12 -12.34 3.60 -2.31
CA GLN A 12 -13.02 4.21 -3.45
C GLN A 12 -12.91 5.74 -3.46
N GLU A 13 -13.14 6.40 -2.33
CA GLU A 13 -13.01 7.86 -2.18
C GLU A 13 -11.61 8.38 -2.52
N ARG A 14 -10.58 7.53 -2.33
CA ARG A 14 -9.17 7.82 -2.61
C ARG A 14 -8.69 7.24 -3.93
N ARG A 15 -9.59 6.75 -4.78
CA ARG A 15 -9.28 6.12 -6.07
C ARG A 15 -8.26 4.99 -5.96
N LEU A 16 -8.37 4.19 -4.89
CA LEU A 16 -7.55 2.99 -4.70
C LEU A 16 -8.31 1.75 -5.18
N PRO A 17 -7.63 0.76 -5.78
CA PRO A 17 -8.27 -0.46 -6.28
C PRO A 17 -8.82 -1.33 -5.14
N SER A 18 -9.86 -2.12 -5.45
CA SER A 18 -10.66 -2.82 -4.43
C SER A 18 -9.85 -3.83 -3.61
N TRP A 19 -8.78 -4.39 -4.18
CA TRP A 19 -7.90 -5.35 -3.51
C TRP A 19 -7.13 -4.74 -2.32
N VAL A 20 -7.01 -3.40 -2.23
CA VAL A 20 -6.31 -2.73 -1.13
C VAL A 20 -7.05 -2.90 0.20
N ALA A 21 -8.37 -2.83 0.20
CA ALA A 21 -9.18 -2.98 1.41
C ALA A 21 -8.92 -4.30 2.16
N PRO A 22 -9.04 -5.50 1.56
CA PRO A 22 -8.79 -6.75 2.27
C PRO A 22 -7.33 -6.89 2.76
N VAL A 23 -6.36 -6.24 2.10
CA VAL A 23 -4.97 -6.19 2.58
C VAL A 23 -4.85 -5.37 3.87
N LEU A 24 -5.51 -4.21 3.93
CA LEU A 24 -5.51 -3.35 5.10
C LEU A 24 -6.29 -3.97 6.26
N GLU A 25 -7.40 -4.65 6.01
CA GLU A 25 -8.12 -5.45 7.02
C GLU A 25 -7.24 -6.55 7.61
N ARG A 26 -6.51 -7.28 6.76
CA ARG A 26 -5.55 -8.30 7.21
C ARG A 26 -4.45 -7.69 8.07
N ALA A 27 -3.97 -6.49 7.73
CA ALA A 27 -2.97 -5.78 8.52
C ALA A 27 -3.54 -5.32 9.88
N ALA A 28 -4.81 -4.92 9.94
CA ALA A 28 -5.46 -4.41 11.15
C ALA A 28 -5.50 -5.43 12.32
N LYS A 29 -5.42 -6.74 12.00
CA LYS A 29 -5.34 -7.83 12.99
C LYS A 29 -4.07 -7.81 13.86
N MET A 30 -3.06 -7.02 13.49
CA MET A 30 -1.83 -6.89 14.30
C MET A 30 -2.07 -6.06 15.57
N LYS A 31 -1.24 -6.30 16.60
CA LYS A 31 -1.42 -5.70 17.95
C LYS A 31 -1.16 -4.19 18.04
N SER A 32 -0.28 -3.63 17.20
CA SER A 32 0.13 -2.22 17.29
C SER A 32 0.19 -1.55 15.91
N ASP A 33 -0.05 -0.24 15.85
CA ASP A 33 -0.07 0.53 14.58
C ASP A 33 1.26 0.48 13.83
N LYS A 34 2.39 0.46 14.55
CA LYS A 34 3.72 0.24 13.95
C LYS A 34 3.77 -1.11 13.21
N SER A 35 3.26 -2.16 13.83
CA SER A 35 3.17 -3.50 13.22
C SER A 35 2.13 -3.57 12.11
N ARG A 36 0.98 -2.90 12.26
CA ARG A 36 -0.08 -2.82 11.24
C ARG A 36 0.43 -2.16 9.96
N ARG A 37 1.09 -1.00 10.06
CA ARG A 37 1.65 -0.30 8.89
C ARG A 37 2.74 -1.08 8.19
N ARG A 38 3.69 -1.63 8.96
CA ARG A 38 4.72 -2.52 8.41
C ARG A 38 4.09 -3.73 7.70
N LYS A 39 3.02 -4.29 8.26
CA LYS A 39 2.31 -5.42 7.65
C LYS A 39 1.57 -5.00 6.38
N ALA A 40 0.88 -3.87 6.38
CA ALA A 40 0.18 -3.31 5.21
C ALA A 40 1.15 -3.14 4.04
N TYR A 41 2.22 -2.37 4.23
CA TYR A 41 3.23 -2.14 3.19
C TYR A 41 3.88 -3.45 2.72
N ARG A 42 4.19 -4.38 3.62
CA ARG A 42 4.75 -5.69 3.24
C ARG A 42 3.80 -6.51 2.37
N LEU A 43 2.50 -6.50 2.68
CA LEU A 43 1.50 -7.24 1.90
C LEU A 43 1.29 -6.60 0.53
N ILE A 44 1.25 -5.28 0.46
CA ILE A 44 1.18 -4.51 -0.79
C ILE A 44 2.43 -4.77 -1.64
N HIS A 45 3.63 -4.65 -1.05
CA HIS A 45 4.92 -4.97 -1.69
C HIS A 45 4.89 -6.37 -2.29
N ARG A 46 4.51 -7.37 -1.49
CA ARG A 46 4.46 -8.76 -1.94
C ARG A 46 3.53 -8.95 -3.13
N LYS A 47 2.34 -8.35 -3.12
CA LYS A 47 1.41 -8.45 -4.25
C LYS A 47 1.97 -7.81 -5.52
N LEU A 48 2.56 -6.61 -5.42
CA LEU A 48 3.20 -5.94 -6.57
C LEU A 48 4.34 -6.77 -7.15
N PHE A 49 5.14 -7.36 -6.26
CA PHE A 49 6.23 -8.24 -6.64
C PHE A 49 5.73 -9.50 -7.35
N GLU A 50 4.73 -10.19 -6.79
CA GLU A 50 4.09 -11.38 -7.40
C GLU A 50 3.46 -11.05 -8.77
N ALA A 51 2.93 -9.82 -8.93
CA ALA A 51 2.35 -9.34 -10.19
C ALA A 51 3.40 -8.81 -11.21
N GLY A 52 4.69 -8.82 -10.86
CA GLY A 52 5.78 -8.32 -11.69
C GLY A 52 5.80 -6.80 -11.91
N ILE A 53 5.07 -6.04 -11.08
CA ILE A 53 4.97 -4.58 -11.22
C ILE A 53 6.28 -3.93 -10.78
N GLY A 54 6.87 -3.11 -11.66
CA GLY A 54 8.09 -2.37 -11.33
C GLY A 54 9.38 -3.20 -11.30
N LEU A 55 9.38 -4.45 -11.79
CA LEU A 55 10.56 -5.32 -11.77
C LEU A 55 11.50 -5.18 -12.98
N LYS A 56 11.21 -4.25 -13.91
CA LYS A 56 11.95 -4.12 -15.19
C LYS A 56 13.47 -3.94 -15.04
N HIS A 57 13.91 -3.33 -13.95
CA HIS A 57 15.32 -2.94 -13.76
C HIS A 57 15.94 -3.48 -12.47
N THR A 58 15.18 -4.23 -11.65
CA THR A 58 15.66 -4.75 -10.37
C THR A 58 14.87 -5.98 -9.94
N ALA A 59 15.57 -7.00 -9.47
CA ALA A 59 14.98 -8.17 -8.81
C ALA A 59 14.52 -7.87 -7.38
N PHE A 60 14.91 -6.71 -6.81
CA PHE A 60 14.58 -6.32 -5.43
C PHE A 60 14.22 -4.83 -5.39
N PRO A 61 13.00 -4.46 -5.80
CA PRO A 61 12.57 -3.06 -5.84
C PRO A 61 12.37 -2.50 -4.44
N THR A 62 12.75 -1.24 -4.26
CA THR A 62 12.34 -0.40 -3.14
C THR A 62 11.18 0.46 -3.62
N TYR A 63 9.95 0.12 -3.25
CA TYR A 63 8.78 0.84 -3.71
C TYR A 63 8.57 2.15 -2.94
N VAL A 64 8.33 3.21 -3.69
CA VAL A 64 7.74 4.45 -3.22
C VAL A 64 6.27 4.43 -3.61
N TYR A 65 5.39 4.45 -2.63
CA TYR A 65 3.94 4.34 -2.83
C TYR A 65 3.27 5.69 -3.15
N PRO A 66 2.13 5.68 -3.85
CA PRO A 66 1.39 6.91 -4.13
C PRO A 66 0.81 7.50 -2.83
N GLU A 67 0.62 8.82 -2.82
CA GLU A 67 0.28 9.57 -1.62
C GLU A 67 -1.12 9.22 -1.10
N GLU A 68 -2.06 8.88 -1.97
CA GLU A 68 -3.41 8.45 -1.63
C GLU A 68 -3.39 7.19 -0.75
N LEU A 69 -2.51 6.23 -1.09
CA LEU A 69 -2.31 5.01 -0.34
C LEU A 69 -1.61 5.29 1.00
N LYS A 70 -0.54 6.11 0.98
CA LYS A 70 0.17 6.54 2.19
C LYS A 70 -0.80 7.23 3.16
N ALA A 71 -1.62 8.16 2.67
CA ALA A 71 -2.60 8.91 3.44
C ALA A 71 -3.68 8.00 4.05
N LEU A 72 -4.24 7.04 3.30
CA LEU A 72 -5.19 6.08 3.85
C LEU A 72 -4.57 5.27 5.00
N ILE A 73 -3.36 4.75 4.81
CA ILE A 73 -2.63 3.98 5.83
C ILE A 73 -2.34 4.84 7.07
N ARG A 74 -1.99 6.12 6.89
CA ARG A 74 -1.78 7.09 8.00
C ARG A 74 -3.08 7.32 8.79
N VAL A 75 -4.22 7.46 8.11
CA VAL A 75 -5.53 7.62 8.77
C VAL A 75 -5.92 6.38 9.57
N LEU A 76 -5.71 5.18 9.01
CA LEU A 76 -6.11 3.92 9.66
C LEU A 76 -5.21 3.55 10.85
N PHE A 77 -3.92 3.89 10.77
CA PHE A 77 -2.91 3.49 11.74
C PHE A 77 -2.02 4.68 12.16
N PRO A 78 -2.58 5.69 12.83
CA PRO A 78 -1.93 6.99 13.02
C PRO A 78 -0.73 6.96 13.97
N ARG A 79 -0.63 6.00 14.91
CA ARG A 79 0.44 6.06 15.92
C ARG A 79 1.80 5.65 15.36
N GLY A 80 2.78 6.55 15.49
CA GLY A 80 4.18 6.33 15.16
C GLY A 80 4.54 6.64 13.70
N ILE A 81 3.84 7.58 13.05
CA ILE A 81 4.21 8.09 11.73
C ILE A 81 5.61 8.70 11.82
N CYS A 82 6.46 8.27 10.90
CA CYS A 82 7.75 8.87 10.64
C CYS A 82 7.85 8.90 9.12
N ASP A 83 7.56 10.07 8.56
CA ASP A 83 7.66 10.32 7.13
C ASP A 83 9.13 10.53 6.81
N TYR A 84 9.82 9.42 6.54
CA TYR A 84 11.15 9.47 5.97
C TYR A 84 11.05 10.03 4.55
N PRO A 85 12.06 10.79 4.09
CA PRO A 85 12.12 11.20 2.70
C PRO A 85 12.13 9.96 1.79
N ASP A 86 11.53 10.08 0.62
CA ASP A 86 11.54 9.00 -0.36
C ASP A 86 13.01 8.67 -0.70
N PRO A 87 13.42 7.39 -0.69
CA PRO A 87 14.78 7.00 -1.00
C PRO A 87 15.13 7.38 -2.44
N ASN A 88 16.40 7.69 -2.69
CA ASN A 88 16.91 8.01 -4.02
C ASN A 88 18.11 7.13 -4.34
N HIS A 89 17.87 5.97 -4.97
CA HIS A 89 18.91 5.06 -5.46
C HIS A 89 18.39 4.23 -6.65
N SER A 90 19.28 3.54 -7.35
CA SER A 90 19.01 2.81 -8.60
C SER A 90 17.97 1.68 -8.53
N LYS A 91 17.52 1.31 -7.32
CA LYS A 91 16.52 0.25 -7.10
C LYS A 91 15.16 0.81 -6.67
N VAL A 92 15.03 2.13 -6.61
CA VAL A 92 13.78 2.79 -6.24
C VAL A 92 12.83 2.72 -7.41
N VAL A 93 11.59 2.33 -7.11
CA VAL A 93 10.51 2.27 -8.09
C VAL A 93 9.33 3.04 -7.53
N HIS A 94 8.94 4.11 -8.23
CA HIS A 94 7.75 4.89 -7.89
C HIS A 94 6.54 4.19 -8.45
N ILE A 95 5.66 3.75 -7.55
CA ILE A 95 4.40 3.10 -7.89
C ILE A 95 3.35 4.19 -8.04
N THR A 96 2.69 4.23 -9.18
CA THR A 96 1.56 5.15 -9.41
C THR A 96 0.25 4.51 -8.99
N ILE A 97 -0.85 5.27 -9.01
CA ILE A 97 -2.19 4.72 -8.79
C ILE A 97 -2.55 3.72 -9.90
N GLU A 98 -2.18 4.02 -11.14
CA GLU A 98 -2.40 3.17 -12.30
C GLU A 98 -1.70 1.81 -12.15
N ASP A 99 -0.47 1.79 -11.61
CA ASP A 99 0.24 0.54 -11.29
C ASP A 99 -0.53 -0.35 -10.30
N LEU A 100 -1.23 0.26 -9.33
CA LEU A 100 -2.06 -0.49 -8.39
C LEU A 100 -3.30 -1.08 -9.09
N PHE A 101 -3.89 -0.36 -10.05
CA PHE A 101 -5.02 -0.85 -10.86
C PHE A 101 -4.61 -1.94 -11.86
N LEU A 102 -3.38 -1.91 -12.38
CA LEU A 102 -2.87 -2.99 -13.23
C LEU A 102 -2.92 -4.35 -12.52
N MET A 103 -2.80 -4.40 -11.19
CA MET A 103 -2.95 -5.66 -10.46
C MET A 103 -4.40 -6.15 -10.40
N GLU A 104 -5.38 -5.24 -10.31
CA GLU A 104 -6.80 -5.61 -10.22
C GLU A 104 -7.22 -6.43 -11.44
N ASN A 105 -6.77 -5.98 -12.62
CA ASN A 105 -7.00 -6.64 -13.92
C ASN A 105 -6.25 -7.96 -14.10
N LYS A 106 -5.25 -8.28 -13.26
CA LYS A 106 -4.51 -9.55 -13.30
C LYS A 106 -5.08 -10.61 -12.34
N THR A 107 -5.96 -10.20 -11.44
CA THR A 107 -6.65 -11.08 -10.48
C THR A 107 -8.07 -11.44 -10.89
N THR A 108 -8.54 -10.93 -12.03
CA THR A 108 -9.82 -11.31 -12.67
C THR A 108 -9.54 -12.28 -13.81
#